data_AF-A0A7S1XAC8-F1
#
_entry.id   AF-A0A7S1XAC8-F1
#
_cell.length_a   1.000
_cell.length_b   1.000
_cell.length_c   1.000
_cell.angle_alpha   90.00
_cell.angle_beta   90.00
_cell.angle_gamma   90.00
#
_symmetry.space_group_name_H-M   'P 1'
#
loop_
_entity.id
_entity.type
_entity.pdbx_description
1 polymer ?
#
loop_
_entity_poly.entity_id
_entity_poly.type
_entity_poly.pdbx_seq_one_letter_code
_entity_poly.pdbx_strand_id
1 'polypeptide(L)'
;SPEDLRSDVVLKTLKACEAVRANNFVSFFRYYASAPCMQMYLMDWFVGRERSRALMRITKAFKVKPWIEVADAFHLLGGHAAEETLEQFQEFLISIGTVIEDKLIVCPNSTIREADIVRPRAMA
;
A
#
# COMPACT_ATOMS: atom_id res chain seq x y z
N SER A 1 22.47 19.77 -12.08
CA SER A 1 22.01 20.90 -12.91
C SER A 1 20.49 21.07 -12.73
N PRO A 2 19.90 22.27 -12.85
CA PRO A 2 18.44 22.44 -12.92
C PRO A 2 17.73 21.56 -13.97
N GLU A 3 18.47 21.07 -14.97
CA GLU A 3 17.99 20.13 -15.99
C GLU A 3 17.78 18.70 -15.44
N ASP A 4 18.59 18.25 -14.48
CA ASP A 4 18.48 16.92 -13.86
C ASP A 4 17.20 16.79 -13.01
N LEU A 5 16.78 17.92 -12.40
CA LEU A 5 15.52 18.02 -11.63
C LEU A 5 14.27 17.87 -12.49
N ARG A 6 14.39 18.06 -13.81
CA ARG A 6 13.30 17.90 -14.77
C ARG A 6 13.27 16.52 -15.41
N SER A 7 14.18 15.63 -15.03
CA SER A 7 14.15 14.27 -15.52
C SER A 7 12.83 13.59 -15.12
N ASP A 8 12.27 12.80 -16.04
CA ASP A 8 11.01 12.08 -15.82
C ASP A 8 11.07 11.17 -14.58
N VAL A 9 12.26 10.67 -14.28
CA VAL A 9 12.61 9.89 -13.08
C VAL A 9 12.36 10.70 -11.80
N VAL A 10 12.94 11.90 -11.71
CA VAL A 10 12.80 12.76 -10.53
C VAL A 10 11.36 13.21 -10.36
N LEU A 11 10.69 13.59 -11.44
CA LEU A 11 9.29 14.03 -11.41
C LEU A 11 8.33 12.90 -10.97
N LYS A 12 8.51 11.68 -11.46
CA LYS A 12 7.70 10.52 -11.04
C LYS A 12 7.94 10.16 -9.57
N THR A 13 9.20 10.17 -9.13
CA THR A 13 9.54 9.91 -7.72
C THR A 13 8.94 10.98 -6.80
N LEU A 14 9.02 12.26 -7.20
CA LEU A 14 8.45 13.36 -6.43
C LEU A 14 6.93 13.21 -6.28
N LYS A 15 6.22 12.88 -7.35
CA LYS A 15 4.77 12.60 -7.32
C LYS A 15 4.41 11.43 -6.40
N ALA A 16 5.23 10.37 -6.37
CA ALA A 16 5.05 9.28 -5.42
C ALA A 16 5.23 9.76 -3.96
N CYS A 17 6.27 10.57 -3.68
CA CYS A 17 6.45 11.16 -2.36
C CYS A 17 5.30 12.09 -1.94
N GLU A 18 4.78 12.89 -2.87
CA GLU A 18 3.60 13.73 -2.66
C GLU A 18 2.36 12.88 -2.34
N ALA A 19 2.14 11.79 -3.08
CA ALA A 19 1.06 10.86 -2.82
C ALA A 19 1.15 10.24 -1.41
N VAL A 20 2.35 9.84 -0.97
CA VAL A 20 2.58 9.34 0.40
C VAL A 20 2.26 10.41 1.45
N ARG A 21 2.74 11.65 1.26
CA ARG A 21 2.47 12.76 2.19
C ARG A 21 0.98 13.09 2.27
N ALA A 22 0.28 13.05 1.14
CA ALA A 22 -1.16 13.28 1.05
C ALA A 22 -2.00 12.09 1.56
N ASN A 23 -1.38 10.95 1.91
CA ASN A 23 -2.07 9.68 2.18
C ASN A 23 -2.98 9.23 1.02
N ASN A 24 -2.59 9.55 -0.22
CA ASN A 24 -3.30 9.15 -1.42
C ASN A 24 -2.75 7.81 -1.94
N PHE A 25 -3.22 6.72 -1.34
CA PHE A 25 -2.72 5.37 -1.60
C PHE A 25 -2.92 4.92 -3.05
N VAL A 26 -4.04 5.28 -3.66
CA VAL A 26 -4.34 4.95 -5.07
C VAL A 26 -3.31 5.57 -6.00
N SER A 27 -2.95 6.83 -5.76
CA SER A 27 -1.94 7.50 -6.58
C SER A 27 -0.55 6.96 -6.31
N PHE A 28 -0.23 6.63 -5.04
CA PHE A 28 1.03 5.98 -4.69
C PHE A 28 1.21 4.66 -5.45
N PHE A 29 0.25 3.74 -5.37
CA PHE A 29 0.35 2.44 -6.06
C PHE A 29 0.31 2.56 -7.59
N ARG A 30 -0.36 3.59 -8.13
CA ARG A 30 -0.29 3.91 -9.55
C ARG A 30 1.11 4.36 -9.98
N TYR A 31 1.75 5.22 -9.19
CA TYR A 31 3.11 5.66 -9.48
C TYR A 31 4.11 4.51 -9.30
N TYR A 32 3.93 3.69 -8.26
CA TYR A 32 4.70 2.47 -8.02
C TYR A 32 4.67 1.52 -9.23
N ALA A 33 3.49 1.23 -9.77
CA ALA A 33 3.32 0.38 -10.96
C ALA A 33 3.99 0.93 -12.24
N SER A 34 4.21 2.25 -12.31
CA SER A 34 4.78 2.94 -13.46
C SER A 34 6.22 3.43 -13.25
N ALA A 35 6.81 3.07 -12.11
CA ALA A 35 8.11 3.56 -11.67
C ALA A 35 9.22 2.96 -12.54
N PRO A 36 10.03 3.79 -13.22
CA PRO A 36 11.10 3.28 -14.07
C PRO A 36 12.31 2.84 -13.24
N CYS A 37 12.92 1.72 -13.66
CA CYS A 37 14.22 1.26 -13.16
C CYS A 37 14.21 0.96 -11.64
N MET A 38 15.32 1.21 -10.94
CA MET A 38 15.52 0.90 -9.50
C MET A 38 14.64 1.72 -8.53
N GLN A 39 13.82 2.67 -9.01
CA GLN A 39 12.92 3.44 -8.15
C GLN A 39 11.87 2.56 -7.49
N MET A 40 11.41 1.53 -8.19
CA MET A 40 10.49 0.52 -7.65
C MET A 40 11.11 -0.14 -6.40
N TYR A 41 12.38 -0.53 -6.48
CA TYR A 41 13.11 -1.13 -5.36
C TYR A 41 13.17 -0.23 -4.12
N LEU A 42 13.29 1.09 -4.29
CA LEU A 42 13.22 2.03 -3.16
C LEU A 42 11.79 2.17 -2.61
N MET A 43 10.78 2.04 -3.47
CA MET A 43 9.37 2.13 -3.08
C MET A 43 8.86 0.86 -2.38
N ASP A 44 9.44 -0.31 -2.67
CA ASP A 44 9.08 -1.60 -2.05
C ASP A 44 9.11 -1.55 -0.51
N TRP A 45 10.07 -0.81 0.05
CA TRP A 45 10.23 -0.61 1.49
C TRP A 45 9.03 0.08 2.13
N PHE A 46 8.25 0.81 1.34
CA PHE A 46 7.07 1.54 1.78
C PHE A 46 5.76 0.80 1.48
N VAL A 47 5.77 -0.21 0.60
CA VAL A 47 4.55 -0.93 0.17
C VAL A 47 3.81 -1.49 1.37
N GLY A 48 4.47 -2.29 2.23
CA GLY A 48 3.83 -2.86 3.43
C GLY A 48 3.24 -1.79 4.35
N ARG A 49 3.98 -0.69 4.59
CA ARG A 49 3.53 0.43 5.42
C ARG A 49 2.28 1.10 4.85
N GLU A 50 2.32 1.44 3.56
CA GLU A 50 1.23 2.16 2.91
C GLU A 50 -0.01 1.27 2.76
N ARG A 51 0.17 -0.05 2.57
CA ARG A 51 -0.92 -1.03 2.60
C ARG A 51 -1.62 -1.07 3.96
N SER A 52 -0.87 -1.22 5.06
CA SER A 52 -1.44 -1.20 6.41
C SER A 52 -2.18 0.12 6.70
N ARG A 53 -1.62 1.25 6.29
CA ARG A 53 -2.25 2.58 6.47
C ARG A 53 -3.52 2.73 5.64
N ALA A 54 -3.52 2.25 4.40
CA ALA A 54 -4.67 2.24 3.52
C ALA A 54 -5.79 1.39 4.11
N LEU A 55 -5.49 0.14 4.49
CA LEU A 55 -6.44 -0.78 5.10
C LEU A 55 -7.02 -0.21 6.39
N MET A 56 -6.20 0.36 7.27
CA MET A 56 -6.67 1.02 8.48
C MET A 56 -7.65 2.17 8.17
N ARG A 57 -7.38 3.00 7.15
CA ARG A 57 -8.27 4.11 6.77
C ARG A 57 -9.57 3.62 6.14
N ILE A 58 -9.46 2.67 5.22
CA ILE A 58 -10.57 2.02 4.53
C ILE A 58 -11.52 1.43 5.59
N THR A 59 -10.99 0.58 6.47
CA THR A 59 -11.77 -0.11 7.50
C THR A 59 -12.40 0.84 8.52
N LYS A 60 -11.73 1.95 8.89
CA LYS A 60 -12.33 3.01 9.73
C LYS A 60 -13.43 3.80 9.01
N ALA A 61 -13.38 3.94 7.68
CA ALA A 61 -14.40 4.65 6.92
C ALA A 61 -15.71 3.84 6.82
N PHE A 62 -15.61 2.52 6.69
CA PHE A 62 -16.75 1.61 6.70
C PHE A 62 -17.23 1.34 8.14
N LYS A 63 -17.92 2.33 8.74
CA LYS A 63 -18.48 2.26 10.10
C LYS A 63 -19.53 1.15 10.30
N VAL A 64 -20.14 0.70 9.21
CA VAL A 64 -21.15 -0.36 9.16
C VAL A 64 -20.85 -1.12 7.87
N LYS A 65 -20.85 -2.45 7.92
CA LYS A 65 -20.63 -3.36 6.77
C LYS A 65 -21.21 -2.74 5.48
N PRO A 66 -20.45 -2.70 4.38
CA PRO A 66 -19.90 -3.92 3.80
C PRO A 66 -18.38 -4.04 3.91
N TRP A 67 -17.97 -5.29 3.97
CA TRP A 67 -16.58 -5.72 3.90
C TRP A 67 -16.05 -5.57 2.47
N ILE A 68 -14.74 -5.34 2.33
CA ILE A 68 -14.09 -5.31 1.01
C ILE A 68 -13.63 -6.72 0.64
N GLU A 69 -13.84 -7.12 -0.62
CA GLU A 69 -13.30 -8.37 -1.13
C GLU A 69 -11.77 -8.31 -1.17
N VAL A 70 -11.11 -9.40 -0.77
CA VAL A 70 -9.65 -9.50 -0.76
C VAL A 70 -9.07 -9.23 -2.15
N ALA A 71 -9.74 -9.67 -3.22
CA ALA A 71 -9.34 -9.41 -4.60
C ALA A 71 -9.36 -7.90 -4.91
N ASP A 72 -10.43 -7.19 -4.57
CA ASP A 72 -10.52 -5.74 -4.79
C ASP A 72 -9.45 -4.98 -4.01
N ALA A 73 -9.19 -5.37 -2.76
CA ALA A 73 -8.11 -4.80 -1.97
C ALA A 73 -6.74 -5.05 -2.60
N PHE A 74 -6.51 -6.26 -3.12
CA PHE A 74 -5.27 -6.63 -3.81
C PHE A 74 -5.05 -5.78 -5.06
N HIS A 75 -6.08 -5.58 -5.88
CA HIS A 75 -6.03 -4.71 -7.05
C HIS A 75 -5.77 -3.24 -6.67
N LEU A 76 -6.46 -2.73 -5.66
CA LEU A 76 -6.36 -1.35 -5.22
C LEU A 76 -5.01 -1.01 -4.59
N LEU A 77 -4.41 -1.99 -3.90
CA LEU A 77 -3.20 -1.82 -3.09
C LEU A 77 -1.93 -2.35 -3.77
N GLY A 78 -1.94 -2.37 -5.11
CA GLY A 78 -0.76 -2.56 -5.93
C GLY A 78 -0.25 -4.00 -5.99
N GLY A 79 -1.11 -5.01 -5.78
CA GLY A 79 -0.73 -6.42 -5.87
C GLY A 79 -0.05 -6.78 -7.19
N HIS A 80 -0.62 -6.34 -8.32
CA HIS A 80 -0.06 -6.56 -9.67
C HIS A 80 1.29 -5.89 -9.90
N ALA A 81 1.54 -4.77 -9.22
CA ALA A 81 2.77 -4.01 -9.40
C ALA A 81 3.95 -4.63 -8.64
N ALA A 82 3.68 -5.40 -7.59
CA ALA A 82 4.69 -6.06 -6.76
C ALA A 82 4.99 -7.50 -7.22
N GLU A 83 4.44 -7.94 -8.37
CA GLU A 83 4.48 -9.34 -8.84
C GLU A 83 4.05 -10.36 -7.77
N GLU A 84 3.22 -9.91 -6.83
CA GLU A 84 2.77 -10.69 -5.68
C GLU A 84 1.54 -11.51 -6.06
N THR A 85 1.36 -12.69 -5.46
CA THR A 85 0.14 -13.49 -5.64
C THR A 85 -0.94 -13.09 -4.63
N LEU A 86 -2.19 -13.49 -4.89
CA LEU A 86 -3.29 -13.19 -3.98
C LEU A 86 -3.08 -13.88 -2.61
N GLU A 87 -2.45 -15.04 -2.60
CA GLU A 87 -2.13 -15.81 -1.39
C GLU A 87 -1.09 -15.09 -0.53
N GLN A 88 -0.03 -14.55 -1.14
CA GLN A 88 0.97 -13.76 -0.43
C GLN A 88 0.34 -12.50 0.19
N PHE A 89 -0.60 -11.87 -0.51
CA PHE A 89 -1.33 -10.74 0.02
C PHE A 89 -2.26 -11.14 1.17
N GLN A 90 -2.89 -12.31 1.11
CA GLN A 90 -3.68 -12.85 2.22
C GLN A 90 -2.82 -13.15 3.45
N GLU A 91 -1.64 -13.73 3.28
CA GLU A 91 -0.67 -13.94 4.36
C GLU A 91 -0.27 -12.61 5.01
N PHE A 92 -0.03 -11.58 4.19
CA PHE A 92 0.21 -10.22 4.69
C PHE A 92 -0.96 -9.71 5.53
N LEU A 93 -2.21 -9.82 5.04
CA LEU A 93 -3.41 -9.39 5.78
C LEU A 93 -3.53 -10.08 7.15
N ILE A 94 -3.28 -11.39 7.19
CA ILE A 94 -3.29 -12.18 8.43
C ILE A 94 -2.18 -11.70 9.37
N SER A 95 -0.98 -11.44 8.85
CA SER A 95 0.17 -10.98 9.65
C SER A 95 -0.06 -9.64 10.35
N ILE A 96 -0.86 -8.74 9.75
CA ILE A 96 -1.20 -7.43 10.33
C ILE A 96 -2.46 -7.49 11.22
N GLY A 97 -2.97 -8.70 11.51
CA GLY A 97 -4.10 -8.92 12.42
C GLY A 97 -5.48 -8.73 11.77
N THR A 98 -5.59 -8.83 10.45
CA THR A 98 -6.87 -8.76 9.74
C THR A 98 -7.59 -10.11 9.78
N VAL A 99 -8.92 -10.11 9.94
CA VAL A 99 -9.74 -11.31 9.84
C VAL A 99 -10.33 -11.38 8.42
N ILE A 100 -10.34 -12.58 7.84
CA ILE A 100 -10.93 -12.83 6.52
C ILE A 100 -12.07 -13.83 6.70
N GLU A 101 -13.28 -13.48 6.30
CA GLU A 101 -14.46 -14.37 6.29
C GLU A 101 -15.03 -14.38 4.87
N ASP A 102 -15.27 -15.55 4.27
CA ASP A 102 -15.85 -15.68 2.92
C ASP A 102 -15.20 -14.78 1.85
N LYS A 103 -13.85 -14.68 1.86
CA LYS A 103 -13.02 -13.82 0.98
C LYS A 103 -13.19 -12.32 1.21
N LEU A 104 -13.90 -11.93 2.26
CA LEU A 104 -14.10 -10.54 2.65
C LEU A 104 -13.15 -10.18 3.80
N ILE A 105 -12.59 -8.98 3.73
CA ILE A 105 -11.80 -8.40 4.80
C ILE A 105 -12.75 -7.92 5.90
N VAL A 106 -12.77 -8.68 6.99
CA VAL A 106 -13.56 -8.43 8.19
C VAL A 106 -12.66 -7.72 9.19
N CYS A 107 -12.88 -6.42 9.37
CA CYS A 107 -12.23 -5.67 10.44
C CYS A 107 -13.25 -5.40 11.54
N PRO A 108 -13.31 -6.24 12.59
CA PRO A 108 -14.16 -6.00 13.75
C PRO A 108 -13.53 -4.85 14.55
N ASN A 109 -13.78 -3.60 14.14
CA ASN A 109 -13.37 -2.37 14.82
C ASN A 109 -11.91 -2.32 15.32
N SER A 110 -11.08 -1.54 14.63
CA SER A 110 -9.77 -1.07 15.12
C SER A 110 -8.68 -2.12 15.40
N THR A 111 -8.72 -3.28 14.72
CA THR A 111 -7.70 -4.32 14.91
C THR A 111 -6.34 -3.93 14.36
N ILE A 112 -6.28 -3.24 13.21
CA ILE A 112 -5.02 -2.68 12.69
C ILE A 112 -4.65 -1.46 13.51
N ARG A 113 -3.77 -1.64 14.49
CA ARG A 113 -3.21 -0.57 15.32
C ARG A 113 -2.09 0.12 14.55
N GLU A 114 -1.78 1.34 14.95
CA GLU A 114 -0.62 2.07 14.41
C GLU A 114 0.70 1.33 14.70
N ALA A 115 0.72 0.47 15.73
CA ALA A 115 1.81 -0.45 16.04
C ALA A 115 1.96 -1.61 15.03
N ASP A 116 0.87 -2.00 14.35
CA ASP A 116 0.85 -3.11 13.39
C ASP A 116 1.22 -2.64 11.97
N ILE A 117 1.45 -1.34 11.80
CA ILE A 117 1.97 -0.77 10.56
C ILE A 117 3.42 -1.21 10.42
N VAL A 118 3.70 -1.99 9.37
CA VAL A 118 5.06 -2.41 9.02
C VAL A 118 5.95 -1.19 8.90
N ARG A 119 6.96 -1.08 9.77
CA ARG A 119 7.98 -0.05 9.63
C ARG A 119 8.83 -0.37 8.41
N PRO A 120 9.19 0.62 7.58
CA PRO A 120 10.15 0.38 6.51
C PRO A 120 11.43 -0.16 7.15
N ARG A 121 12.01 -1.24 6.58
CA ARG A 121 13.31 -1.74 7.04
C ARG A 121 14.28 -0.55 7.05
N ALA A 122 14.99 -0.34 8.17
CA ALA A 122 16.01 0.71 8.22
C ALA A 122 17.09 0.38 7.17
N MET A 123 17.56 1.40 6.46
CA MET A 123 18.76 1.27 5.62
C MET A 123 19.93 0.98 6.56
N ALA A 124 20.51 -0.23 6.45
CA ALA A 124 21.74 -0.61 7.13
C ALA A 124 22.94 -0.02 6.38
#